data_AF-A0A1F2SWH3-F1
#
_entry.id   AF-A0A1F2SWH3-F1
#
_cell.length_a   1.000
_cell.length_b   1.000
_cell.length_c   1.000
_cell.angle_alpha   90.00
_cell.angle_beta   90.00
_cell.angle_gamma   90.00
#
_symmetry.space_group_name_H-M   'P 1'
#
loop_
_entity.id
_entity.type
_entity.pdbx_description
1 polymer ?
#
loop_
_entity_poly.entity_id
_entity_poly.type
_entity_poly.pdbx_seq_one_letter_code
_entity_poly.pdbx_strand_id
1 'polypeptide(L)'
;MAGTKAVIELSVGSRGDASDNALAESVIGLFKTEVIRRQGPWRSLEAMEFSTLAWVDWFNTRRLLEPIGGYVPPAEYEERYYQQAAVA
;
A
#
# COMPACT_ATOMS: atom_id res chain seq x y z
N MET A 1 -17.48 -2.97 -28.25
CA MET A 1 -16.64 -2.50 -27.13
C MET A 1 -15.96 -3.73 -26.53
N ALA A 2 -14.67 -3.90 -26.78
CA ALA A 2 -13.90 -5.00 -26.21
C ALA A 2 -13.50 -4.62 -24.78
N GLY A 3 -13.98 -5.36 -23.79
CA GLY A 3 -13.55 -5.19 -22.40
C GLY A 3 -12.11 -5.66 -22.26
N THR A 4 -11.22 -4.77 -21.86
CA THR A 4 -9.85 -5.11 -21.49
C THR A 4 -9.91 -6.02 -20.27
N LYS A 5 -9.64 -7.32 -20.47
CA LYS A 5 -9.49 -8.26 -19.36
C LYS A 5 -8.18 -7.91 -18.66
N ALA A 6 -8.25 -7.41 -17.43
CA ALA A 6 -7.07 -7.28 -16.58
C ALA A 6 -6.51 -8.67 -16.32
N VAL A 7 -5.34 -8.97 -16.87
CA VAL A 7 -4.59 -10.19 -16.53
C VAL A 7 -3.89 -9.89 -15.20
N ILE A 8 -4.39 -10.47 -14.11
CA ILE A 8 -3.71 -10.42 -12.81
C ILE A 8 -2.78 -11.62 -12.75
N GLU A 9 -1.48 -11.37 -12.87
CA GLU A 9 -0.47 -12.39 -12.63
C GLU A 9 -0.24 -12.53 -11.12
N LEU A 10 -0.28 -13.76 -10.61
CA LEU A 10 0.06 -14.03 -9.22
C LEU A 10 1.58 -14.01 -9.09
N SER A 11 2.11 -13.06 -8.34
CA SER A 11 3.52 -13.06 -7.94
C SER A 11 3.73 -14.06 -6.81
N VAL A 12 3.91 -15.33 -7.20
CA VAL A 12 4.32 -16.41 -6.30
C VAL A 12 5.78 -16.68 -6.65
N GLY A 13 6.69 -15.97 -5.98
CA GLY A 13 8.08 -15.82 -6.41
C GLY A 13 8.77 -17.11 -6.88
N SER A 14 9.32 -17.07 -8.09
CA SER A 14 10.45 -17.95 -8.45
C SER A 14 11.71 -17.48 -7.69
N ARG A 15 12.79 -18.29 -7.68
CA ARG A 15 14.08 -17.86 -7.11
C ARG A 15 14.55 -16.59 -7.82
N GLY A 16 14.43 -15.44 -7.16
CA GLY A 16 14.95 -14.14 -7.63
C GLY A 16 13.93 -13.01 -7.73
N ASP A 17 12.62 -13.30 -7.72
CA ASP A 17 11.57 -12.31 -8.04
C ASP A 17 10.78 -11.81 -6.81
N ALA A 18 11.38 -11.83 -5.62
CA ALA A 18 10.67 -11.59 -4.35
C ALA A 18 10.48 -10.11 -3.96
N SER A 19 10.85 -9.16 -4.82
CA SER A 19 10.93 -7.74 -4.45
C SER A 19 9.57 -7.10 -4.16
N ASP A 20 8.54 -7.45 -4.93
CA ASP A 20 7.17 -6.99 -4.73
C ASP A 20 6.55 -7.62 -3.46
N ASN A 21 6.76 -8.92 -3.23
CA ASN A 21 6.34 -9.60 -2.01
C ASN A 21 7.05 -9.04 -0.78
N ALA A 22 8.36 -8.76 -0.84
CA ALA A 22 9.10 -8.16 0.26
C ALA A 22 8.60 -6.76 0.62
N LEU A 23 8.23 -5.96 -0.39
CA LEU A 23 7.61 -4.65 -0.17
C LEU A 23 6.22 -4.80 0.48
N ALA A 24 5.37 -5.70 -0.04
CA ALA A 24 4.06 -5.98 0.53
C ALA A 24 4.15 -6.46 1.99
N GLU A 25 5.07 -7.39 2.27
CA GLU A 25 5.34 -7.89 3.63
C GLU A 25 5.81 -6.77 4.56
N SER A 26 6.64 -5.84 4.07
CA SER A 26 7.10 -4.69 4.85
C SER A 26 5.96 -3.76 5.22
N VAL A 27 5.05 -3.45 4.27
CA VAL A 27 3.85 -2.62 4.54
C VAL A 27 2.91 -3.32 5.53
N ILE A 28 2.71 -4.64 5.39
CA ILE A 28 1.90 -5.42 6.35
C ILE A 28 2.56 -5.46 7.74
N GLY A 29 3.88 -5.61 7.83
CA GLY A 29 4.62 -5.55 9.09
C GLY A 29 4.45 -4.21 9.80
N LEU A 30 4.48 -3.13 9.03
CA LEU A 30 4.27 -1.77 9.50
C LEU A 30 2.84 -1.55 10.00
N PHE A 31 1.82 -1.98 9.25
CA PHE A 31 0.42 -1.96 9.67
C PHE A 31 0.22 -2.71 11.00
N LYS A 32 0.77 -3.93 11.11
CA LYS A 32 0.69 -4.72 12.35
C LYS A 32 1.34 -4.00 13.53
N THR A 33 2.41 -3.25 13.30
CA THR A 33 3.10 -2.49 14.34
C THR A 33 2.32 -1.24 14.76
N GLU A 34 1.92 -0.41 13.79
CA GLU A 34 1.32 0.91 14.03
C GLU A 34 -0.17 0.85 14.43
N VAL A 35 -0.89 -0.17 13.97
CA VAL A 35 -2.33 -0.33 14.24
C VAL A 35 -2.55 -1.46 15.22
N ILE A 36 -2.26 -2.71 14.83
CA ILE A 36 -2.67 -3.88 15.61
C ILE A 36 -2.02 -3.92 16.99
N ARG A 37 -0.68 -3.72 17.07
CA ARG A 37 0.07 -3.80 18.33
C ARG A 37 -0.02 -2.50 19.14
N ARG A 38 0.06 -1.34 18.49
CA ARG A 38 0.14 -0.04 19.18
C ARG A 38 -1.23 0.47 19.66
N GLN A 39 -2.30 0.26 18.90
CA GLN A 39 -3.64 0.76 19.23
C GLN A 39 -4.51 -0.29 19.91
N GLY A 40 -4.11 -1.57 19.85
CA GLY A 40 -4.75 -2.64 20.61
C GLY A 40 -4.47 -2.55 22.12
N PRO A 41 -5.14 -3.38 22.95
CA PRO A 41 -6.13 -4.39 22.56
C PRO A 41 -7.45 -3.79 22.09
N TRP A 42 -8.09 -4.45 21.10
CA TRP A 42 -9.33 -3.97 20.49
C TRP A 42 -10.56 -4.45 21.25
N ARG A 43 -11.55 -3.56 21.40
CA ARG A 43 -12.82 -3.86 22.07
C ARG A 43 -13.81 -4.61 21.18
N SER A 44 -13.71 -4.44 19.87
CA SER A 44 -14.56 -5.08 18.86
C SER A 44 -13.84 -5.13 17.52
N LEU A 45 -14.34 -5.96 16.60
CA LEU A 45 -13.86 -6.00 15.22
C LEU A 45 -14.10 -4.66 14.51
N GLU A 46 -15.28 -4.07 14.71
CA GLU A 46 -15.65 -2.77 14.13
C GLU A 46 -14.65 -1.66 14.49
N ALA A 47 -14.20 -1.60 15.76
CA ALA A 47 -13.21 -0.61 16.17
C ALA A 47 -11.86 -0.80 15.43
N MET A 48 -11.46 -2.05 15.22
CA MET A 48 -10.25 -2.37 14.46
C MET A 48 -10.40 -2.02 12.97
N GLU A 49 -11.58 -2.24 12.39
CA GLU A 49 -11.89 -1.89 11.00
C GLU A 49 -11.84 -0.38 10.78
N PHE A 50 -12.47 0.41 11.67
CA PHE A 50 -12.38 1.88 11.59
C PHE A 50 -10.95 2.40 11.71
N SER A 51 -10.16 1.87 12.65
CA SER A 51 -8.75 2.24 12.74
C SER A 51 -7.94 1.80 11.52
N THR A 52 -8.30 0.69 10.89
CA THR A 52 -7.68 0.24 9.64
C THR A 52 -7.99 1.21 8.50
N LEU A 53 -9.26 1.61 8.33
CA LEU A 53 -9.67 2.60 7.32
C LEU A 53 -8.95 3.94 7.54
N ALA A 54 -8.89 4.43 8.77
CA ALA A 54 -8.19 5.66 9.11
C ALA A 54 -6.68 5.57 8.81
N TRP A 55 -6.06 4.42 9.09
CA TRP A 55 -4.66 4.18 8.80
C TRP A 55 -4.39 4.11 7.30
N VAL A 56 -5.23 3.42 6.51
CA VAL A 56 -5.11 3.35 5.04
C VAL A 56 -5.24 4.72 4.41
N ASP A 57 -6.22 5.50 4.83
CA ASP A 57 -6.40 6.87 4.34
C ASP A 57 -5.17 7.72 4.67
N TRP A 58 -4.72 7.74 5.93
CA TRP A 58 -3.52 8.48 6.31
C TRP A 58 -2.27 8.01 5.57
N PHE A 59 -2.06 6.69 5.45
CA PHE A 59 -0.90 6.12 4.78
C PHE A 59 -0.81 6.57 3.33
N ASN A 60 -1.93 6.55 2.60
CA ASN A 60 -1.92 6.87 1.18
C ASN A 60 -1.95 8.38 0.88
N THR A 61 -2.65 9.16 1.70
CA THR A 61 -2.95 10.57 1.38
C THR A 61 -2.09 11.57 2.14
N ARG A 62 -1.46 11.16 3.24
CA ARG A 62 -0.79 12.08 4.18
C ARG A 62 0.59 11.62 4.64
N ARG A 63 0.90 10.32 4.65
CA ARG A 63 2.20 9.81 5.09
C ARG A 63 3.27 10.16 4.07
N LEU A 64 4.24 10.97 4.46
CA LEU A 64 5.41 11.24 3.65
C LEU A 64 6.34 10.01 3.66
N LEU A 65 6.66 9.50 2.47
CA LEU A 65 7.60 8.40 2.30
C LEU A 65 8.80 8.89 1.50
N GLU A 66 9.98 8.90 2.12
CA GLU A 66 11.24 9.13 1.42
C GLU A 66 11.57 8.03 0.40
N PRO A 67 11.43 6.72 0.70
CA PRO A 67 11.94 5.67 -0.17
C PRO A 67 11.29 5.61 -1.56
N ILE A 68 10.13 6.25 -1.72
CA ILE A 68 9.45 6.39 -3.02
C ILE A 68 9.93 7.61 -3.81
N GLY A 69 11.04 8.26 -3.42
CA GLY A 69 11.73 9.23 -4.27
C GLY A 69 11.29 10.69 -4.12
N GLY A 70 10.76 11.12 -2.97
CA GLY A 70 10.46 12.56 -2.83
C GLY A 70 9.81 13.09 -1.56
N TYR A 71 9.70 12.33 -0.45
CA TYR A 71 8.93 12.77 0.74
C TYR A 71 7.53 13.26 0.37
N VAL A 72 6.81 12.45 -0.39
CA VAL A 72 5.42 12.71 -0.81
C VAL A 72 4.51 11.59 -0.33
N PRO A 73 3.18 11.82 -0.25
CA PRO A 73 2.21 10.75 -0.06
C PRO A 73 2.24 9.73 -1.20
N PRO A 74 2.01 8.43 -0.92
CA PRO A 74 1.92 7.39 -1.95
C PRO A 74 0.95 7.71 -3.08
N ALA A 75 -0.23 8.25 -2.78
CA ALA A 75 -1.23 8.59 -3.79
C ALA A 75 -0.72 9.68 -4.75
N GLU A 76 0.00 10.67 -4.24
CA GLU A 76 0.59 11.73 -5.06
C GLU A 76 1.74 11.19 -5.92
N TYR A 77 2.56 10.29 -5.37
CA TYR A 77 3.61 9.63 -6.16
C TYR A 77 3.02 8.80 -7.30
N GLU A 78 1.98 8.00 -7.02
CA GLU A 78 1.29 7.18 -8.01
C GLU A 78 0.65 8.04 -9.11
N GLU A 79 0.00 9.14 -8.74
CA GLU A 79 -0.57 10.09 -9.70
C GLU A 79 0.51 10.66 -10.64
N ARG A 80 1.65 11.12 -10.09
CA ARG A 80 2.79 11.62 -10.89
C ARG A 80 3.35 10.54 -11.82
N TYR A 81 3.47 9.30 -11.35
CA TYR A 81 3.94 8.18 -12.14
C TYR A 81 3.04 7.93 -13.37
N TYR A 82 1.72 7.88 -13.16
CA TYR A 82 0.79 7.67 -14.28
C TYR A 82 0.69 8.88 -15.21
N GLN A 83 0.83 10.11 -14.70
CA GLN A 83 0.94 11.30 -15.56
C GLN A 83 2.15 11.22 -16.48
N GLN A 84 3.31 10.78 -15.98
CA GLN A 84 4.51 10.60 -16.80
C GLN A 84 4.34 9.45 -17.81
N ALA A 85 3.78 8.32 -17.37
CA ALA A 85 3.54 7.16 -18.24
C ALA A 85 2.53 7.43 -19.36
N ALA A 86 1.58 8.35 -19.15
CA ALA A 86 0.58 8.73 -20.16
C ALA A 86 1.09 9.73 -21.20
N VAL A 87 2.25 10.36 -20.97
CA VAL A 87 2.86 11.35 -21.88
C VAL A 87 3.97 10.73 -22.75
N ALA A 88 4.42 9.52 -22.41
CA ALA A 88 5.39 8.72 -23.18
C ALA A 88 4.71 7.86 -24.26
#